data_AF-A0A1F2XRW6-F1
#
_entry.id   AF-A0A1F2XRW6-F1
#
_cell.length_a   1.000
_cell.length_b   1.000
_cell.length_c   1.000
_cell.angle_alpha   90.00
_cell.angle_beta   90.00
_cell.angle_gamma   90.00
#
_symmetry.space_group_name_H-M   'P 1'
#
loop_
_entity.id
_entity.type
_entity.pdbx_description
1 polymer ?
#
loop_
_entity_poly.entity_id
_entity_poly.type
_entity_poly.pdbx_seq_one_letter_code
_entity_poly.pdbx_strand_id
1 'polypeptide(L)'
;MDRPDLPPLVLIEWLDSGQPVPAWQWLDTIRDRRPHRCVSVGFLVQDDAQAKVLAPNLGASDGNGQFDQASGLTTIPTASVQRILRVSGSAALLCSPSSVCPDAASAPMRQAS
;
A
#
# COMPACT_ATOMS: atom_id res chain seq x y z
N MET A 1 2.81 5.39 -22.98
CA MET A 1 3.97 5.20 -22.10
C MET A 1 3.80 3.84 -21.47
N ASP A 2 4.74 2.93 -21.72
CA ASP A 2 4.76 1.62 -21.06
C ASP A 2 4.93 1.84 -19.57
N ARG A 3 3.87 1.58 -18.80
CA ARG A 3 3.94 1.60 -17.34
C ARG A 3 4.63 0.29 -16.94
N PRO A 4 5.68 0.31 -16.10
CA PRO A 4 6.33 -0.92 -15.67
C PRO A 4 5.33 -1.87 -15.00
N ASP A 5 5.60 -3.17 -15.10
CA ASP A 5 4.75 -4.31 -14.74
C ASP A 5 4.22 -4.33 -13.29
N LEU A 6 4.69 -3.45 -12.41
CA LEU A 6 4.16 -3.18 -11.06
C LEU A 6 4.89 -1.96 -10.46
N PRO A 7 4.24 -1.13 -9.61
CA PRO A 7 4.95 -0.06 -8.90
C PRO A 7 5.99 -0.64 -7.93
N PRO A 8 7.12 0.01 -7.69
CA PRO A 8 8.16 -0.54 -6.83
C PRO A 8 7.76 -0.52 -5.35
N LEU A 9 8.08 -1.59 -4.62
CA LEU A 9 7.93 -1.63 -3.17
C LEU A 9 9.04 -0.80 -2.50
N VAL A 10 8.65 0.15 -1.66
CA VAL A 10 9.59 1.06 -0.99
C VAL A 10 9.24 1.23 0.48
N LEU A 11 10.26 1.57 1.27
CA LEU A 11 10.16 2.13 2.61
C LEU A 11 10.50 3.61 2.54
N ILE A 12 9.62 4.46 3.05
CA ILE A 12 9.80 5.91 3.13
C ILE A 12 9.83 6.33 4.60
N GLU A 13 10.90 7.01 4.98
CA GLU A 13 10.98 7.77 6.23
C GLU A 13 10.59 9.22 5.93
N TRP A 14 9.67 9.78 6.72
CA TRP A 14 9.15 11.13 6.48
C TRP A 14 8.69 11.80 7.78
N LEU A 15 8.48 13.11 7.72
CA LEU A 15 7.93 13.89 8.82
C LEU A 15 6.44 14.19 8.57
N ASP A 16 5.62 13.91 9.57
CA ASP A 16 4.21 14.29 9.60
C ASP A 16 3.96 15.41 10.62
N SER A 17 2.98 16.27 10.35
CA SER A 17 2.55 17.30 11.30
C SER A 17 1.96 16.70 12.58
N GLY A 18 1.52 15.45 12.51
CA GLY A 18 0.74 14.80 13.54
C GLY A 18 -0.71 15.28 13.57
N GLN A 19 -1.53 14.55 14.33
CA GLN A 19 -2.95 14.84 14.45
C GLN A 19 -3.14 16.19 15.17
N PRO A 20 -3.95 17.11 14.60
CA PRO A 20 -4.37 18.31 15.32
C PRO A 20 -5.02 17.95 16.65
N VAL A 21 -4.71 18.69 17.72
CA VAL A 21 -5.42 18.49 18.99
C VAL A 21 -6.83 19.06 18.86
N PRO A 22 -7.87 18.26 19.18
CA PRO A 22 -9.24 18.67 18.93
C PRO A 22 -9.73 19.80 19.85
N ALA A 23 -9.14 19.95 21.04
CA ALA A 23 -9.54 20.96 22.02
C ALA A 23 -8.76 22.27 21.84
N TRP A 24 -9.48 23.39 22.00
CA TRP A 24 -8.89 24.71 22.19
C TRP A 24 -8.02 24.74 23.45
N GLN A 25 -6.90 25.45 23.40
CA GLN A 25 -5.94 25.56 24.48
C GLN A 25 -5.54 27.03 24.66
N TRP A 26 -5.25 27.43 25.90
CA TRP A 26 -4.67 28.73 26.19
C TRP A 26 -3.23 28.79 25.68
N LEU A 27 -2.82 29.90 25.07
CA LEU A 27 -1.51 30.02 24.40
C LEU A 27 -0.34 29.76 25.34
N ASP A 28 -0.44 30.20 26.59
CA ASP A 28 0.55 30.00 27.66
C ASP A 28 0.65 28.54 28.14
N THR A 29 -0.34 27.70 27.81
CA THR A 29 -0.34 26.27 28.13
C THR A 29 0.19 25.39 26.99
N ILE A 30 0.36 25.94 25.79
CA ILE A 30 0.86 25.19 24.63
C ILE A 30 2.35 24.90 24.82
N ARG A 31 2.69 23.61 24.92
CA ARG A 31 4.08 23.15 24.96
C ARG A 31 4.67 23.01 23.56
N ASP A 32 5.99 23.10 23.45
CA ASP A 32 6.73 22.82 22.21
C ASP A 32 6.34 21.46 21.63
N ARG A 33 6.08 21.45 20.32
CA ARG A 33 5.72 20.25 19.56
C ARG A 33 6.82 19.92 18.57
N ARG A 34 6.94 18.63 18.28
CA ARG A 34 7.86 18.12 17.26
C ARG A 34 7.05 17.36 16.21
N PRO A 35 7.40 17.47 14.92
CA PRO A 35 6.82 16.62 13.89
C PRO A 35 7.00 15.14 14.25
N HIS A 36 6.05 14.30 13.85
CA HIS A 36 6.17 12.87 14.03
C HIS A 36 7.09 12.30 12.94
N ARG A 37 8.05 11.47 13.37
CA ARG A 37 8.83 10.66 12.45
C ARG A 37 8.00 9.45 12.08
N CYS A 38 7.64 9.37 10.81
CA CYS A 38 6.87 8.28 10.26
C CYS A 38 7.76 7.39 9.40
N VAL A 39 7.47 6.10 9.42
CA VAL A 39 8.02 5.11 8.49
C VAL A 39 6.83 4.43 7.84
N SER A 40 6.78 4.47 6.52
CA SER A 40 5.70 3.86 5.74
C SER A 40 6.30 2.94 4.69
N VAL A 41 5.68 1.78 4.48
CA VAL A 41 6.08 0.81 3.44
C VAL A 41 4.89 0.60 2.52
N GLY A 42 5.15 0.58 1.21
CA GLY A 42 4.10 0.33 0.22
C GLY A 42 4.63 0.42 -1.21
N PHE A 43 3.74 0.15 -2.16
CA PHE A 43 4.01 0.25 -3.58
C PHE A 43 3.92 1.73 -4.01
N LEU A 44 4.99 2.27 -4.59
CA LEU A 44 5.09 3.68 -4.97
C LEU A 44 4.34 3.94 -6.28
N VAL A 45 3.06 4.32 -6.17
CA VAL A 45 2.16 4.53 -7.31
C VAL A 45 2.27 5.93 -7.92
N GLN A 46 2.83 6.89 -7.19
CA GLN A 46 3.15 8.23 -7.67
C GLN A 46 4.48 8.68 -7.07
N ASP A 47 5.36 9.21 -7.91
CA ASP A 47 6.63 9.80 -7.53
C ASP A 47 6.88 11.07 -8.34
N ASP A 48 6.58 12.22 -7.75
CA ASP A 48 6.84 13.51 -8.38
C ASP A 48 7.34 14.57 -7.38
N ALA A 49 7.51 15.80 -7.87
CA ALA A 49 8.01 16.92 -7.07
C ALA A 49 7.09 17.33 -5.91
N GLN A 50 5.80 16.99 -5.98
CA GLN A 50 4.81 17.36 -4.97
C GLN A 50 4.60 16.25 -3.95
N ALA A 51 4.48 15.00 -4.42
CA ALA A 51 4.11 13.89 -3.55
C ALA A 51 4.81 12.56 -3.89
N LYS A 52 4.87 11.72 -2.87
CA LYS A 52 5.01 10.27 -2.95
C LYS A 52 3.68 9.67 -2.51
N VAL A 53 3.05 8.86 -3.35
CA VAL A 53 1.82 8.14 -2.96
C VAL A 53 2.14 6.66 -2.86
N LEU A 54 1.91 6.11 -1.66
CA LEU A 54 2.09 4.69 -1.38
C LEU A 54 0.73 3.99 -1.35
N ALA A 55 0.64 2.86 -2.05
CA ALA A 55 -0.40 1.86 -1.82
C ALA A 55 0.17 0.76 -0.91
N PRO A 56 -0.23 0.65 0.36
CA PRO A 56 0.24 -0.45 1.22
C PRO A 56 -0.35 -1.80 0.81
N ASN A 57 -1.54 -1.80 0.19
CA ASN A 57 -2.26 -3.01 -0.19
C ASN A 57 -2.55 -2.98 -1.70
N LEU A 58 -2.21 -4.07 -2.40
CA LEU A 58 -2.69 -4.38 -3.75
C LEU A 58 -3.61 -5.60 -3.70
N GLY A 59 -4.65 -5.63 -4.52
CA GLY A 59 -5.67 -6.68 -4.52
C GLY A 59 -6.32 -6.89 -5.88
N ALA A 60 -7.28 -7.81 -5.94
CA ALA A 60 -7.92 -8.27 -7.17
C ALA A 60 -6.87 -8.68 -8.23
N SER A 61 -6.03 -9.65 -7.87
CA SER A 61 -5.11 -10.26 -8.83
C SER A 61 -5.85 -11.31 -9.65
N ASP A 62 -5.56 -11.35 -10.95
CA ASP A 62 -6.00 -12.39 -11.88
C ASP A 62 -5.11 -13.65 -11.83
N GLY A 63 -4.08 -13.66 -10.97
CA GLY A 63 -3.09 -14.73 -10.86
C GLY A 63 -1.93 -14.62 -11.86
N ASN A 64 -1.94 -13.63 -12.75
CA ASN A 64 -0.87 -13.40 -13.74
C ASN A 64 0.18 -12.39 -13.26
N GLY A 65 0.26 -12.17 -11.95
CA GLY A 65 1.15 -11.18 -11.35
C GLY A 65 0.70 -9.74 -11.54
N GLN A 66 -0.53 -9.50 -12.01
CA GLN A 66 -1.14 -8.17 -12.07
C GLN A 66 -2.11 -7.96 -10.90
N PHE A 67 -2.37 -6.69 -10.58
CA PHE A 67 -3.30 -6.28 -9.52
C PHE A 67 -4.15 -5.12 -10.03
N ASP A 68 -5.48 -5.26 -9.92
CA ASP A 68 -6.41 -4.26 -10.42
C ASP A 68 -6.78 -3.21 -9.38
N GLN A 69 -6.56 -3.49 -8.09
CA GLN A 69 -7.02 -2.65 -7.00
C GLN A 69 -5.92 -2.30 -6.01
N ALA A 70 -6.04 -1.12 -5.40
CA ALA A 70 -5.22 -0.65 -4.29
C ALA A 70 -6.09 -0.09 -3.16
N SER A 71 -5.66 -0.24 -1.92
CA SER A 71 -6.34 0.36 -0.75
C SER A 71 -5.35 0.92 0.27
N GLY A 72 -5.83 1.88 1.08
CA GLY A 72 -5.02 2.50 2.13
C GLY A 72 -3.99 3.51 1.62
N LEU A 73 -4.26 4.19 0.51
CA LEU A 73 -3.32 5.14 -0.09
C LEU A 73 -2.83 6.16 0.94
N THR A 74 -1.52 6.36 0.99
CA THR A 74 -0.87 7.36 1.82
C THR A 74 -0.17 8.37 0.93
N THR A 75 -0.63 9.62 0.97
CA THR A 75 0.01 10.75 0.28
C THR A 75 1.02 11.41 1.21
N ILE A 76 2.28 11.39 0.82
CA ILE A 76 3.40 11.97 1.56
C ILE A 76 3.95 13.14 0.75
N PRO A 77 3.97 14.38 1.27
CA PRO A 77 4.61 15.50 0.58
C PRO A 77 6.09 15.19 0.30
N THR A 78 6.54 15.37 -0.93
CA THR A 78 7.95 15.08 -1.30
C THR A 78 8.94 15.87 -0.43
N ALA A 79 8.58 17.09 -0.04
CA ALA A 79 9.38 17.93 0.84
C ALA A 79 9.53 17.40 2.28
N SER A 80 8.65 16.51 2.75
CA SER A 80 8.75 15.94 4.11
C SER A 80 9.53 14.62 4.16
N VAL A 81 9.84 14.04 3.00
CA VAL A 81 10.60 12.80 2.89
C VAL A 81 12.02 13.02 3.39
N GLN A 82 12.43 12.17 4.33
CA GLN A 82 13.79 12.14 4.86
C GLN A 82 14.65 11.11 4.12
N ARG A 83 14.05 9.97 3.75
CA ARG A 83 14.77 8.86 3.11
C ARG A 83 13.82 7.93 2.37
N ILE A 84 14.29 7.35 1.27
CA ILE A 84 13.59 6.29 0.52
C ILE A 84 14.53 5.09 0.34
N LEU A 85 14.04 3.89 0.63
CA LEU A 85 14.71 2.63 0.33
C LEU A 85 13.82 1.75 -0.54
N ARG A 86 14.40 1.11 -1.56
CA ARG A 86 13.74 -0.01 -2.25
C ARG A 86 13.74 -1.22 -1.34
N VAL A 87 12.58 -1.86 -1.20
CA VAL A 87 12.44 -3.12 -0.46
C VAL A 87 12.44 -4.25 -1.48
N SER A 88 13.39 -5.16 -1.36
CA SER A 88 13.43 -6.35 -2.20
C SER A 88 12.51 -7.41 -1.61
N GLY A 89 11.45 -7.78 -2.32
CA GLY A 89 10.68 -8.98 -2.02
C GLY A 89 11.34 -10.22 -2.66
N SER A 90 11.20 -11.40 -2.04
CA SER A 90 11.44 -12.64 -2.78
C SER A 90 10.32 -12.76 -3.82
N ALA A 91 10.64 -12.52 -5.09
CA ALA A 91 9.70 -12.60 -6.22
C ALA A 91 8.96 -13.96 -6.29
N ALA A 92 9.45 -14.99 -5.59
CA ALA A 92 8.89 -16.33 -5.54
C ALA A 92 7.50 -16.44 -4.88
N LEU A 93 7.02 -15.45 -4.10
CA LEU A 93 5.72 -15.53 -3.41
C LEU A 93 4.53 -14.96 -4.21
N LEU A 94 4.79 -14.22 -5.30
CA LEU A 94 3.74 -13.56 -6.10
C LEU A 94 3.30 -14.39 -7.31
N CYS A 95 4.04 -15.44 -7.66
CA CYS A 95 3.73 -16.37 -8.74
C CYS A 95 3.77 -17.81 -8.22
N SER A 96 2.76 -18.22 -7.44
CA SER A 96 2.46 -19.66 -7.35
C SER A 96 1.65 -20.02 -8.58
N PRO A 97 2.12 -20.90 -9.49
CA PRO A 97 1.28 -21.39 -10.56
C PRO A 97 0.08 -22.10 -9.96
N SER A 98 -1.09 -21.76 -10.50
CA SER A 98 -2.40 -22.26 -10.13
C SER A 98 -2.35 -23.75 -9.81
N SER A 99 -2.59 -24.11 -8.56
CA SER A 99 -3.02 -25.47 -8.23
C SER A 99 -4.34 -25.67 -8.96
N VAL A 100 -4.27 -26.40 -10.07
CA VAL A 100 -5.42 -26.89 -10.83
C VAL A 100 -6.44 -27.43 -9.84
N CYS A 101 -7.58 -26.75 -9.69
CA CYS A 101 -8.74 -27.37 -9.09
C CYS A 101 -9.17 -28.48 -10.05
N PRO A 102 -9.20 -29.77 -9.65
CA PRO A 102 -9.80 -30.77 -10.50
C PRO A 102 -11.28 -30.41 -10.68
N ASP A 103 -11.75 -30.56 -11.91
CA ASP A 103 -13.13 -30.34 -12.35
C ASP A 103 -14.13 -30.74 -11.26
N ALA A 104 -15.04 -29.82 -10.94
CA ALA A 104 -16.25 -30.14 -10.22
C ALA A 104 -17.08 -31.09 -11.10
N ALA A 105 -16.78 -32.39 -11.01
CA ALA A 105 -17.54 -33.45 -11.63
C ALA A 105 -19.00 -33.33 -11.19
N SER A 106 -19.86 -33.22 -12.19
CA SER A 106 -21.32 -33.18 -12.12
C SER A 106 -21.89 -34.09 -11.03
N ALA A 107 -22.52 -33.50 -10.01
CA ALA A 107 -23.34 -34.24 -9.07
C ALA A 107 -24.72 -34.54 -9.70
N PRO A 108 -25.18 -35.79 -9.77
CA PRO A 108 -26.51 -36.09 -10.25
C PRO A 108 -27.55 -35.72 -9.19
N MET A 109 -28.54 -34.94 -9.62
CA MET A 109 -29.74 -34.55 -8.91
C MET A 109 -30.48 -35.80 -8.39
N ARG A 110 -30.54 -36.00 -7.06
CA ARG A 110 -31.40 -37.03 -6.46
C ARG A 110 -32.86 -36.57 -6.58
N GLN A 111 -33.67 -37.37 -7.27
CA GLN A 111 -35.13 -37.25 -7.22
C GLN A 111 -35.62 -37.61 -5.82
N ALA A 112 -36.47 -36.75 -5.26
CA ALA A 112 -37.23 -37.03 -4.05
C ALA A 112 -38.39 -37.99 -4.37
N SER A 113 -38.65 -38.93 -3.47
CA SER A 113 -39.89 -39.72 -3.40
C SER A 113 -40.84 -39.09 -2.40
#